data_AF-A0A0B8PCJ3-F1
#
_entry.id   AF-A0A0B8PCJ3-F1
#
_cell.length_a   1.000
_cell.length_b   1.000
_cell.length_c   1.000
_cell.angle_alpha   90.00
_cell.angle_beta   90.00
_cell.angle_gamma   90.00
#
_symmetry.space_group_name_H-M   'P 1'
#
loop_
_entity.id
_entity.type
_entity.pdbx_description
1 polymer ?
#
loop_
_entity_poly.entity_id
_entity_poly.type
_entity_poly.pdbx_seq_one_letter_code
_entity_poly.pdbx_strand_id
1 'polypeptide(L)'
;MNQVAEKLEPKLRRKGWYLQVQGDASRIEIISNHKKTVEKGKTSILFGTGSFSEGLDLPGKLLENLIITKIPFAVPTSPVEEAHAEYIEQRGGNAFMQITVPEASKNWCNQWVAYCEKSRILVESSSLTVV
;
A
#
# COMPACT_ATOMS: atom_id res chain seq x y z
N MET A 1 4.48 4.47 11.15
CA MET A 1 5.46 4.31 10.05
C MET A 1 6.89 4.28 10.59
N ASN A 2 7.38 5.38 11.16
CA ASN A 2 8.78 5.53 11.61
C ASN A 2 9.23 4.47 12.64
N GLN A 3 8.41 4.16 13.64
CA GLN A 3 8.73 3.12 14.63
C GLN A 3 8.95 1.73 14.04
N VAL A 4 8.30 1.42 12.91
CA VAL A 4 8.47 0.12 12.23
C VAL A 4 9.67 0.16 11.30
N ALA A 5 9.91 1.28 10.62
CA ALA A 5 11.14 1.49 9.86
C ALA A 5 12.38 1.34 10.76
N GLU A 6 12.41 1.97 11.93
CA GLU A 6 13.51 1.90 12.90
C GLU A 6 13.78 0.46 13.39
N LYS A 7 12.73 -0.36 13.54
CA LYS A 7 12.88 -1.77 13.92
C LYS A 7 13.31 -2.68 12.77
N LEU A 8 12.97 -2.30 11.53
CA LEU A 8 13.30 -3.06 10.33
C LEU A 8 14.72 -2.75 9.84
N GLU A 9 15.16 -1.50 9.92
CA GLU A 9 16.44 -1.04 9.40
C GLU A 9 17.64 -1.91 9.85
N PRO A 10 17.80 -2.29 11.15
CA PRO A 10 18.91 -3.13 11.58
C PRO A 10 18.84 -4.56 11.05
N LYS A 11 17.64 -5.08 10.77
CA LYS A 11 17.44 -6.42 10.19
C LYS A 11 17.77 -6.42 8.70
N LEU A 12 17.37 -5.36 8.01
CA LEU A 12 17.60 -5.18 6.57
C LEU A 12 19.07 -4.91 6.27
N ARG A 13 19.71 -4.04 7.07
CA ARG A 13 21.13 -3.71 6.94
C ARG A 13 22.03 -4.93 7.12
N ARG A 14 21.70 -5.85 8.02
CA ARG A 14 22.41 -7.13 8.20
C ARG A 14 22.36 -8.04 6.96
N LYS A 15 21.29 -7.94 6.16
CA LYS A 15 21.16 -8.64 4.88
C LYS A 15 21.75 -7.86 3.70
N GLY A 16 22.25 -6.64 3.92
CA GLY A 16 22.74 -5.75 2.87
C GLY A 16 21.62 -5.13 2.01
N TRP A 17 20.38 -5.09 2.52
CA TRP A 17 19.24 -4.51 1.82
C TRP A 17 19.10 -3.02 2.15
N TYR A 18 18.67 -2.23 1.16
CA TYR A 18 18.55 -0.78 1.27
C TYR A 18 17.09 -0.39 1.50
N LEU A 19 16.80 0.19 2.66
CA LEU A 19 15.48 0.72 2.98
C LEU A 19 15.38 2.17 2.51
N GLN A 20 14.30 2.53 1.83
CA GLN A 20 13.94 3.92 1.52
C GLN A 20 12.59 4.23 2.15
N VAL A 21 12.55 5.17 3.09
CA VAL A 21 11.34 5.50 3.84
C VAL A 21 10.73 6.80 3.34
N GLN A 22 9.42 6.79 3.13
CA GLN A 22 8.67 8.00 2.82
C GLN A 22 8.81 9.02 3.97
N GLY A 23 9.31 10.21 3.63
CA GLY A 23 9.55 11.29 4.60
C GLY A 23 11.03 11.58 4.85
N ASP A 24 11.93 10.65 4.55
CA ASP A 24 13.38 10.87 4.74
C ASP A 24 14.00 11.73 3.64
N ALA A 25 13.42 11.69 2.43
CA ALA A 25 13.85 12.48 1.28
C ALA A 25 12.64 12.80 0.38
N SER A 26 12.86 13.62 -0.64
CA SER A 26 11.82 13.88 -1.63
C SER A 26 11.42 12.58 -2.35
N ARG A 27 10.15 12.49 -2.76
CA ARG A 27 9.64 11.32 -3.49
C ARG A 27 10.50 11.00 -4.72
N ILE A 28 10.95 12.03 -5.44
CA ILE A 28 11.79 11.89 -6.63
C ILE A 28 13.15 11.26 -6.27
N GLU A 29 13.77 11.71 -5.18
CA GLU A 29 15.06 11.16 -4.71
C GLU A 29 14.93 9.71 -4.25
N ILE A 30 13.88 9.39 -3.49
CA ILE A 30 13.61 8.01 -3.03
C ILE A 30 13.53 7.05 -4.22
N ILE A 31 12.73 7.42 -5.23
CA ILE A 31 12.55 6.59 -6.44
C ILE A 31 13.86 6.49 -7.22
N SER A 32 14.59 7.60 -7.37
CA SER A 32 15.88 7.63 -8.06
C SER A 32 16.93 6.74 -7.38
N ASN A 33 17.02 6.80 -6.06
CA ASN A 33 17.93 5.98 -5.26
C ASN A 33 17.56 4.50 -5.31
N HIS A 34 16.27 4.18 -5.27
CA HIS A 34 15.76 2.83 -5.44
C HIS A 34 16.17 2.25 -6.80
N LYS A 35 15.90 2.96 -7.90
CA LYS A 35 16.30 2.56 -9.26
C LYS A 35 17.80 2.29 -9.37
N LYS A 36 18.63 3.24 -8.92
CA LYS A 36 20.10 3.10 -8.91
C LYS A 36 20.59 1.91 -8.09
N THR A 37 19.87 1.55 -7.02
CA THR A 37 20.26 0.42 -6.15
C THR A 37 19.93 -0.91 -6.82
N VAL A 38 18.73 -1.02 -7.41
CA VAL A 38 18.29 -2.20 -8.15
C VAL A 38 19.15 -2.43 -9.40
N GLU A 39 19.50 -1.37 -10.15
CA GLU A 39 20.40 -1.43 -11.31
C GLU A 39 21.78 -1.97 -10.95
N LYS A 40 22.25 -1.73 -9.72
CA LYS A 40 23.51 -2.27 -9.19
C LYS A 40 23.40 -3.71 -8.70
N GLY A 41 22.26 -4.38 -8.92
CA GLY A 41 21.99 -5.75 -8.47
C GLY A 41 21.80 -5.87 -6.96
N LYS A 42 21.49 -4.77 -6.26
CA LYS A 42 21.26 -4.76 -4.82
C LYS A 42 19.77 -4.68 -4.51
N THR A 43 19.34 -5.34 -3.44
CA THR A 43 17.94 -5.30 -3.00
C THR A 43 17.62 -3.94 -2.38
N SER A 44 16.58 -3.29 -2.88
CA SER A 44 16.03 -2.05 -2.32
C SER A 44 14.55 -2.23 -1.98
N ILE A 45 14.12 -1.63 -0.88
CA ILE A 45 12.76 -1.71 -0.33
C ILE A 45 12.21 -0.29 -0.22
N LEU A 46 11.02 -0.04 -0.77
CA LEU A 46 10.30 1.20 -0.60
C LEU A 46 9.30 1.04 0.56
N PHE A 47 9.31 1.98 1.49
CA PHE A 47 8.50 1.88 2.68
C PHE A 47 7.69 3.15 2.88
N GLY A 48 6.38 3.02 2.80
CA GLY A 48 5.49 4.19 2.78
C GLY A 48 4.04 3.81 3.03
N THR A 49 3.17 4.80 2.91
CA THR A 49 1.72 4.59 2.98
C THR A 49 1.15 4.33 1.59
N GLY A 50 -0.13 3.95 1.51
CA GLY A 50 -0.81 3.76 0.22
C GLY A 50 -0.81 4.99 -0.69
N SER A 51 -0.70 6.22 -0.16
CA SER A 51 -0.58 7.42 -1.01
C SER A 51 0.78 7.54 -1.70
N PHE A 52 1.80 6.82 -1.24
CA PHE A 52 3.09 6.78 -1.91
C PHE A 52 3.04 6.01 -3.23
N SER A 53 2.18 4.98 -3.34
CA SER A 53 2.08 4.17 -4.55
C SER A 53 1.23 4.83 -5.65
N GLU A 54 0.44 5.85 -5.32
CA GLU A 54 -0.40 6.55 -6.28
C GLU A 54 0.46 7.23 -7.36
N GLY A 55 0.21 6.91 -8.63
CA GLY A 55 0.96 7.46 -9.76
C GLY A 55 2.44 7.01 -9.85
N LEU A 56 2.85 6.01 -9.07
CA LEU A 56 4.16 5.40 -9.18
C LEU A 56 4.10 4.23 -10.19
N ASP A 57 4.98 4.24 -11.19
CA ASP A 57 5.14 3.12 -12.13
C ASP A 57 6.54 2.53 -11.97
N LEU A 58 6.59 1.28 -11.49
CA LEU A 58 7.81 0.51 -11.27
C LEU A 58 7.74 -0.77 -12.09
N PRO A 59 8.23 -0.77 -13.34
CA PRO A 59 8.20 -1.96 -14.19
C PRO A 59 9.31 -2.97 -13.83
N GLY A 60 8.96 -4.26 -13.92
CA GLY A 60 9.91 -5.38 -13.92
C GLY A 60 10.68 -5.52 -12.61
N LYS A 61 12.01 -5.53 -12.68
CA LYS A 61 12.91 -5.76 -11.53
C LYS A 61 12.83 -4.67 -10.45
N LEU A 62 12.22 -3.52 -10.77
CA LEU A 62 12.00 -2.44 -9.81
C LEU A 62 10.89 -2.78 -8.80
N LEU A 63 10.04 -3.76 -9.09
CA LEU A 63 9.02 -4.20 -8.15
C LEU A 63 8.71 -5.69 -8.31
N GLU A 64 9.36 -6.51 -7.50
CA GLU A 64 9.15 -7.96 -7.53
C GLU A 64 8.10 -8.42 -6.50
N ASN A 65 8.08 -7.79 -5.33
CA ASN A 65 7.19 -8.15 -4.22
C ASN A 65 6.48 -6.90 -3.73
N LEU A 66 5.16 -6.94 -3.69
CA LEU A 66 4.34 -5.89 -3.12
C LEU A 66 3.66 -6.41 -1.85
N ILE A 67 3.92 -5.78 -0.71
CA ILE A 67 3.33 -6.17 0.58
C ILE A 67 2.36 -5.10 1.04
N ILE A 68 1.07 -5.44 1.04
CA ILE A 68 0.02 -4.54 1.52
C ILE A 68 -0.49 -5.11 2.83
N THR A 69 -0.37 -4.36 3.91
CA THR A 69 -0.69 -4.91 5.22
C THR A 69 -2.08 -4.53 5.73
N LYS A 70 -2.75 -3.57 5.07
CA LYS A 70 -4.13 -3.25 5.37
C LYS A 70 -4.84 -2.83 4.10
N ILE A 71 -6.00 -3.43 3.86
CA ILE A 71 -6.92 -2.97 2.83
C ILE A 71 -7.62 -1.71 3.38
N PRO A 72 -7.63 -0.59 2.64
CA PRO A 72 -8.32 0.61 3.06
C PRO A 72 -9.83 0.39 2.99
N PHE A 73 -10.44 0.11 4.13
CA PHE A 73 -11.89 0.23 4.26
C PHE A 73 -12.21 1.71 4.51
N ALA A 74 -13.00 2.29 3.61
CA ALA A 74 -13.54 3.62 3.82
C ALA A 74 -14.54 3.56 4.98
N VAL A 75 -14.43 4.50 5.91
CA VAL A 75 -15.53 4.79 6.82
C VAL A 75 -16.44 5.75 6.06
N PRO A 76 -17.74 5.44 5.88
CA PRO A 76 -18.65 6.38 5.24
C PRO A 76 -18.67 7.66 6.07
N THR A 77 -18.30 8.77 5.46
CA THR A 77 -18.26 10.11 6.11
C THR A 77 -19.14 11.11 5.38
N SER A 78 -19.73 10.71 4.24
CA SER A 78 -20.69 11.54 3.53
C SER A 78 -22.09 11.32 4.10
N PRO A 79 -22.87 12.40 4.33
CA PRO A 79 -24.27 12.28 4.75
C PRO A 79 -25.12 11.40 3.82
N VAL A 80 -24.75 11.33 2.54
CA VAL A 80 -25.44 10.50 1.54
C VAL A 80 -25.13 9.02 1.74
N GLU A 81 -23.89 8.68 2.09
CA GLU A 81 -23.46 7.30 2.34
C GLU A 81 -24.08 6.77 3.63
N GLU A 82 -24.15 7.61 4.67
CA GLU A 82 -24.82 7.29 5.94
C GLU A 82 -26.31 7.03 5.73
N ALA A 83 -27.03 7.92 5.04
CA ALA A 83 -28.45 7.72 4.75
C ALA A 83 -28.72 6.45 3.92
N HIS A 84 -27.81 6.11 3.00
CA HIS A 84 -27.92 4.89 2.20
C HIS A 84 -27.67 3.63 3.04
N ALA A 85 -26.70 3.66 3.96
CA ALA A 85 -26.45 2.59 4.90
C ALA A 85 -27.66 2.37 5.84
N GLU A 86 -28.20 3.44 6.42
CA GLU A 86 -29.39 3.39 7.28
C GLU A 86 -30.60 2.80 6.55
N TYR A 87 -30.82 3.16 5.28
CA TYR A 87 -31.92 2.61 4.49
C TYR A 87 -31.80 1.08 4.27
N ILE A 88 -30.58 0.58 4.07
CA ILE A 88 -30.32 -0.86 3.90
C ILE A 88 -30.51 -1.59 5.24
N GLU A 89 -30.05 -1.00 6.34
CA GLU A 89 -30.21 -1.57 7.68
C GLU A 89 -31.68 -1.60 8.11
N GLN A 90 -32.46 -0.56 7.81
CA GLN A 90 -33.91 -0.53 8.07
C GLN A 90 -34.68 -1.63 7.32
N ARG A 91 -34.15 -2.11 6.20
CA ARG A 91 -34.71 -3.24 5.44
C ARG A 91 -34.20 -4.61 5.91
N GLY A 92 -33.45 -4.67 7.01
CA GLY A 92 -32.85 -5.88 7.56
C GLY A 92 -31.60 -6.36 6.82
N GLY A 93 -31.01 -5.51 5.98
CA GLY A 93 -29.77 -5.78 5.27
C GLY A 93 -28.53 -5.43 6.08
N ASN A 94 -27.37 -5.92 5.63
CA ASN A 94 -26.08 -5.58 6.22
C ASN A 94 -25.34 -4.59 5.30
N ALA A 95 -25.33 -3.31 5.67
CA ALA A 95 -24.71 -2.24 4.90
C ALA A 95 -23.20 -2.46 4.70
N PHE A 96 -22.51 -3.04 5.68
CA PHE A 96 -21.09 -3.38 5.55
C PHE A 96 -20.83 -4.37 4.40
N MET A 97 -21.61 -5.45 4.34
CA MET A 97 -21.46 -6.47 3.29
C MET A 97 -21.90 -5.97 1.90
N GLN A 98 -22.88 -5.06 1.84
CA GLN A 98 -23.46 -4.62 0.56
C GLN A 98 -22.84 -3.34 -0.01
N ILE A 99 -22.27 -2.48 0.84
CA ILE A 99 -21.65 -1.22 0.42
C ILE A 99 -20.16 -1.26 0.71
N THR A 100 -19.77 -1.37 1.98
CA THR A 100 -18.38 -1.17 2.42
C THR A 100 -17.42 -2.19 1.80
N VAL A 101 -17.82 -3.47 1.73
CA VAL A 101 -16.98 -4.53 1.14
C VAL A 101 -16.78 -4.33 -0.37
N PRO A 102 -17.84 -4.19 -1.20
CA PRO A 102 -17.68 -3.89 -2.62
C PRO A 102 -16.87 -2.62 -2.90
N GLU A 103 -17.07 -1.58 -2.10
CA GLU A 103 -16.37 -0.31 -2.27
C GLU A 103 -14.88 -0.42 -1.93
N ALA A 104 -14.54 -1.09 -0.82
CA ALA A 104 -13.16 -1.39 -0.47
C ALA A 104 -12.47 -2.21 -1.57
N SER A 105 -13.16 -3.19 -2.15
CA SER A 105 -12.64 -3.98 -3.26
C SER A 105 -12.38 -3.13 -4.50
N LYS A 106 -13.27 -2.18 -4.85
CA LYS A 106 -13.07 -1.26 -5.97
C LYS A 106 -11.89 -0.33 -5.73
N ASN A 107 -11.81 0.29 -4.55
CA ASN A 107 -10.74 1.21 -4.19
C ASN A 107 -9.38 0.50 -4.18
N TRP A 108 -9.33 -0.72 -3.64
CA TRP A 108 -8.14 -1.56 -3.68
C TRP A 108 -7.72 -1.89 -5.12
N CYS A 109 -8.65 -2.32 -5.97
CA CYS A 109 -8.34 -2.60 -7.36
C CYS A 109 -7.80 -1.35 -8.07
N ASN A 110 -8.50 -0.22 -7.97
CA ASN A 110 -8.08 1.03 -8.63
C ASN A 110 -6.69 1.49 -8.20
N GLN A 111 -6.36 1.38 -6.91
CA GLN A 111 -5.08 1.82 -6.38
C GLN A 111 -3.92 0.87 -6.73
N TRP A 112 -4.19 -0.43 -6.90
CA TRP A 112 -3.14 -1.45 -7.00
C TRP A 112 -3.15 -2.25 -8.32
N VAL A 113 -4.08 -1.99 -9.24
CA VAL A 113 -4.22 -2.76 -10.50
C VAL A 113 -2.95 -2.74 -11.34
N ALA A 114 -2.26 -1.59 -11.40
CA ALA A 114 -1.01 -1.44 -12.17
C ALA A 114 0.14 -2.33 -11.66
N TYR A 115 0.07 -2.76 -10.40
CA TYR A 115 1.06 -3.62 -9.75
C TYR A 115 0.68 -5.09 -9.79
N CYS A 116 -0.62 -5.42 -9.89
CA CYS A 116 -1.13 -6.79 -9.91
C CYS A 116 -0.60 -7.63 -11.07
N GLU A 117 -0.36 -7.02 -12.24
CA GLU A 117 0.16 -7.74 -13.41
C GLU A 117 1.67 -7.99 -13.34
N LYS A 118 2.39 -7.26 -12.48
CA LYS A 118 3.85 -7.13 -12.56
C LYS A 118 4.59 -7.73 -11.37
N SER A 119 3.91 -8.07 -10.27
CA SER A 119 4.55 -8.42 -8.99
C SER A 119 3.79 -9.49 -8.21
N ARG A 120 4.50 -10.19 -7.31
CA ARG A 120 3.87 -11.13 -6.36
C ARG A 120 3.29 -10.35 -5.18
N ILE A 121 1.96 -10.38 -5.02
CA ILE A 121 1.26 -9.68 -3.93
C ILE A 121 1.21 -10.55 -2.68
N LEU A 122 1.66 -10.00 -1.55
CA LEU A 122 1.51 -10.60 -0.22
C LEU A 122 0.66 -9.66 0.65
N VAL A 123 -0.45 -10.16 1.17
CA VAL A 123 -1.32 -9.41 2.08
C VAL A 123 -1.07 -9.90 3.51
N GLU A 124 -0.59 -9.02 4.39
CA GLU A 124 -0.34 -9.32 5.81
C GLU A 124 -1.26 -8.47 6.70
N SER A 125 -1.41 -8.74 8.00
CA SER A 125 -2.38 -8.06 8.89
C SER A 125 -1.85 -6.80 9.60
N SER A 126 -0.67 -6.32 9.22
CA SER A 126 0.08 -5.25 9.93
C SER A 126 -0.37 -3.83 9.47
N SER A 127 0.01 -2.73 10.12
CA SER A 127 -0.52 -1.39 9.75
C SER A 127 0.31 -0.61 8.69
N LEU A 128 1.20 -1.26 7.93
CA LEU A 128 2.17 -0.63 7.01
C LEU A 128 2.35 -1.28 5.63
N THR A 129 2.13 -0.52 4.56
CA THR A 129 2.45 -0.96 3.20
C THR A 129 3.96 -0.96 2.92
N VAL A 130 4.50 -2.06 2.41
CA VAL A 130 5.87 -2.15 1.89
C VAL A 130 5.76 -2.35 0.39
N VAL A 131 6.30 -1.40 -0.38
CA VAL A 131 6.37 -1.47 -1.84
C VAL A 131 7.72 -2.05 -2.23
#